data_AF-A0AAE0XID4-F1
#
_entry.id   AF-A0AAE0XID4-F1
#
_cell.length_a   1.000
_cell.length_b   1.000
_cell.length_c   1.000
_cell.angle_alpha   90.00
_cell.angle_beta   90.00
_cell.angle_gamma   90.00
#
_symmetry.space_group_name_H-M   'P 1'
#
loop_
_entity.id
_entity.type
_entity.pdbx_description
1 polymer ?
#
loop_
_entity_poly.entity_id
_entity_poly.type
_entity_poly.pdbx_seq_one_letter_code
_entity_poly.pdbx_strand_id
1 'polypeptide(L)'
;MKLTPIKVRGKRGVHKPAWKPPNPEQFKRKRTQEEESEEEEEEGKQENEDGSQPRRRRRVKTKKPAARIEQLPVEILERISLVSENLNFPRSSLRIGYYLSHASFLSELIVDAFAPTWDVWFGCPKGQIQSYHGYAQDHARIGGNPKFQTAVLACPWVSISLILNAQQKWYRRHGAARYFEHSEDWRACYGACCTDEDDLVPDHGPHVFGAGGADHGRDVKACFEADWGAFSNKDHGFTLIFSYLEHREMHKAGYFDMHPLTRIPNHLLTGPLDWDKAKWLYWCIRGGAQLSPDQNWEVTKRGYEQILALALDDAKLAMRFLYLFAILDVFGGKHWPQFLIDEKLHEARKYFPRPSDSLPADRWEFRRAVWFFLDPSHRNPDRSWDLSGLYR
;
A
#
# COMPACT_ATOMS: atom_id res chain seq x y z
N MET A 1 -21.09 27.03 56.93
CA MET A 1 -19.95 26.14 56.63
C MET A 1 -18.78 27.02 56.18
N LYS A 2 -17.62 26.95 56.85
CA LYS A 2 -16.43 27.76 56.52
C LYS A 2 -15.65 27.06 55.39
N LEU A 3 -15.60 27.68 54.20
CA LEU A 3 -14.81 27.19 53.07
C LEU A 3 -13.35 27.64 53.21
N THR A 4 -12.43 26.70 53.05
CA THR A 4 -10.98 26.94 53.08
C THR A 4 -10.51 27.55 51.76
N PRO A 5 -9.72 28.64 51.77
CA PRO A 5 -9.22 29.25 50.55
C PRO A 5 -8.06 28.45 49.95
N ILE A 6 -8.17 28.12 48.67
CA ILE A 6 -7.12 27.47 47.87
C ILE A 6 -6.11 28.54 47.41
N LYS A 7 -4.87 28.46 47.89
CA LYS A 7 -3.75 29.29 47.43
C LYS A 7 -3.25 28.79 46.07
N VAL A 8 -3.60 29.49 44.99
CA VAL A 8 -3.01 29.27 43.67
C VAL A 8 -1.62 29.90 43.63
N ARG A 9 -0.57 29.07 43.48
CA ARG A 9 0.83 29.51 43.43
C ARG A 9 1.11 30.19 42.08
N GLY A 10 1.38 31.50 42.12
CA GLY A 10 1.63 32.32 40.94
C GLY A 10 2.79 31.81 40.08
N LYS A 11 2.52 31.68 38.76
CA LYS A 11 3.52 31.51 37.71
C LYS A 11 4.39 32.77 37.63
N ARG A 12 5.66 32.67 38.03
CA ARG A 12 6.67 33.70 37.69
C ARG A 12 6.84 33.68 36.18
N GLY A 13 6.52 34.79 35.52
CA GLY A 13 6.68 34.97 34.09
C GLY A 13 8.14 34.90 33.68
N VAL A 14 8.51 33.83 32.99
CA VAL A 14 9.73 33.81 32.17
C VAL A 14 9.34 34.49 30.85
N HIS A 15 9.84 35.70 30.63
CA HIS A 15 9.75 36.39 29.34
C HIS A 15 10.29 35.46 28.26
N LYS A 16 9.41 34.87 27.44
CA LYS A 16 9.83 34.22 26.20
C LYS A 16 10.22 35.35 25.23
N PRO A 17 11.42 35.32 24.63
CA PRO A 17 11.76 36.28 23.59
C PRO A 17 10.77 36.12 22.43
N ALA A 18 10.33 37.26 21.88
CA ALA A 18 9.45 37.28 20.72
C ALA A 18 10.07 36.44 19.60
N TRP A 19 9.29 35.51 19.05
CA TRP A 19 9.71 34.68 17.94
C TRP A 19 10.12 35.58 16.77
N LYS A 20 11.38 35.44 16.34
CA LYS A 20 11.87 36.06 15.11
C LYS A 20 11.97 34.96 14.05
N PRO A 21 11.42 35.16 12.83
CA PRO A 21 11.58 34.19 11.75
C PRO A 21 13.07 33.99 11.43
N PRO A 22 13.49 32.78 11.04
CA PRO A 22 14.87 32.48 10.68
C PRO A 22 15.35 33.39 9.55
N ASN A 23 16.51 34.03 9.72
CA ASN A 23 17.11 34.87 8.68
C ASN A 23 17.54 34.00 7.48
N PRO A 24 16.96 34.19 6.27
CA PRO A 24 17.30 33.41 5.07
C PRO A 24 18.78 33.41 4.71
N GLU A 25 19.53 34.45 5.10
CA GLU A 25 20.97 34.54 4.80
C GLU A 25 21.82 33.56 5.59
N GLN A 26 21.34 33.06 6.74
CA GLN A 26 22.05 32.04 7.51
C GLN A 26 22.09 30.68 6.79
N PHE A 27 21.12 30.40 5.92
CA PHE A 27 21.10 29.17 5.13
C PHE A 27 22.05 29.23 3.93
N LYS A 28 22.28 30.42 3.36
CA LYS A 28 23.25 30.60 2.26
C LYS A 28 24.69 30.35 2.72
N ARG A 29 25.08 30.90 3.89
CA ARG A 29 26.42 30.68 4.46
C ARG A 29 26.71 29.23 4.81
N LYS A 30 25.70 28.43 5.18
CA LYS A 30 25.92 27.02 5.53
C LYS A 30 26.19 26.14 4.32
N ARG A 31 25.65 26.51 3.15
CA ARG A 31 25.86 25.77 1.90
C ARG A 31 27.23 26.05 1.29
N THR A 32 27.68 27.31 1.31
CA THR A 32 29.03 27.68 0.83
C THR A 32 30.14 27.08 1.70
N GLN A 33 29.90 26.92 3.01
CA GLN A 33 30.90 26.38 3.93
C GLN A 33 30.99 24.84 3.91
N GLU A 34 29.96 24.14 3.42
CA GLU A 34 30.00 22.69 3.17
C GLU A 34 30.68 22.41 1.81
N GLU A 35 30.46 23.27 0.80
CA GLU A 35 31.13 23.17 -0.52
C GLU A 35 32.63 23.52 -0.44
N GLU A 36 33.03 24.55 0.33
CA GLU A 36 34.47 24.88 0.54
C GLU A 36 35.21 23.82 1.38
N SER A 37 34.51 23.04 2.22
CA SER A 37 35.14 22.00 3.05
C SER A 37 35.39 20.68 2.32
N GLU A 38 34.71 20.44 1.20
CA GLU A 38 34.95 19.25 0.36
C GLU A 38 36.07 19.48 -0.66
N GLU A 39 36.35 20.73 -1.05
CA GLU A 39 37.47 21.08 -1.93
C GLU A 39 38.83 21.19 -1.20
N GLU A 40 38.84 21.45 0.12
CA GLU A 40 40.08 21.55 0.92
C GLU A 40 40.63 20.19 1.44
N GLU A 41 39.90 19.07 1.30
CA GLU A 41 40.41 17.74 1.70
C GLU A 41 41.27 17.02 0.64
N GLU A 42 41.34 17.51 -0.60
CA GLU A 42 42.18 16.91 -1.66
C GLU A 42 43.54 17.59 -1.89
N GLU A 43 43.80 18.79 -1.36
CA GLU A 43 45.08 19.47 -1.57
C GLU A 43 45.68 20.06 -0.28
N GLY A 44 46.85 19.55 0.13
CA GLY A 44 47.80 20.36 0.90
C GLY A 44 48.17 19.85 2.29
N LYS A 45 49.16 18.94 2.34
CA LYS A 45 50.14 18.94 3.43
C LYS A 45 51.04 20.16 3.25
N GLN A 46 50.88 21.18 4.09
CA GLN A 46 51.99 22.08 4.38
C GLN A 46 51.87 22.68 5.79
N GLU A 47 52.99 22.57 6.50
CA GLU A 47 53.23 23.08 7.84
C GLU A 47 53.09 24.61 7.87
N ASN A 48 52.43 25.14 8.90
CA ASN A 48 52.72 26.48 9.41
C ASN A 48 52.43 26.53 10.91
N GLU A 49 53.52 26.71 11.66
CA GLU A 49 53.54 27.24 13.01
C GLU A 49 53.27 28.75 12.92
N ASP A 50 52.14 29.25 13.40
CA ASP A 50 52.15 30.44 14.27
C ASP A 50 50.81 30.66 14.99
N GLY A 51 50.90 31.26 16.16
CA GLY A 51 49.87 31.30 17.19
C GLY A 51 48.57 32.00 16.78
N SER A 52 47.44 31.31 16.95
CA SER A 52 46.14 31.95 17.14
C SER A 52 45.19 31.07 17.94
N GLN A 53 44.86 31.58 19.13
CA GLN A 53 43.77 31.27 20.07
C GLN A 53 43.11 29.86 20.03
N PRO A 54 43.09 29.13 21.16
CA PRO A 54 42.41 27.85 21.24
C PRO A 54 40.89 28.05 21.05
N ARG A 55 40.40 27.71 19.85
CA ARG A 55 38.97 27.52 19.58
C ARG A 55 38.43 26.61 20.68
N ARG A 56 37.63 27.17 21.59
CA ARG A 56 36.92 26.46 22.66
C ARG A 56 36.19 25.26 22.04
N ARG A 57 36.81 24.08 22.14
CA ARG A 57 36.19 22.79 21.76
C ARG A 57 34.86 22.72 22.48
N ARG A 58 33.77 22.77 21.71
CA ARG A 58 32.40 22.62 22.20
C ARG A 58 32.38 21.39 23.11
N ARG A 59 32.10 21.66 24.38
CA ARG A 59 31.97 20.70 25.48
C ARG A 59 31.30 19.44 24.97
N VAL A 60 32.05 18.33 24.96
CA VAL A 60 31.55 16.98 24.68
C VAL A 60 30.30 16.79 25.54
N LYS A 61 29.13 16.68 24.91
CA LYS A 61 27.87 16.38 25.59
C LYS A 61 28.11 15.11 26.37
N THR A 62 28.09 15.20 27.69
CA THR A 62 28.15 14.04 28.58
C THR A 62 27.04 13.09 28.13
N LYS A 63 27.44 11.90 27.66
CA LYS A 63 26.50 10.86 27.22
C LYS A 63 25.60 10.57 28.42
N LYS A 64 24.33 10.97 28.35
CA LYS A 64 23.35 10.58 29.38
C LYS A 64 23.38 9.05 29.46
N PRO A 65 23.43 8.48 30.68
CA PRO A 65 23.38 7.04 30.82
C PRO A 65 22.11 6.51 30.16
N ALA A 66 22.26 5.43 29.40
CA ALA A 66 21.14 4.77 28.72
C ALA A 66 20.05 4.41 29.74
N ALA A 67 18.78 4.59 29.37
CA ALA A 67 17.67 4.21 30.24
C ALA A 67 17.74 2.70 30.54
N ARG A 68 17.23 2.25 31.69
CA ARG A 68 17.30 0.82 32.09
C ARG A 68 16.75 -0.13 31.02
N ILE A 69 15.70 0.28 30.32
CA ILE A 69 15.10 -0.49 29.23
C ILE A 69 16.03 -0.63 28.02
N GLU A 70 16.84 0.39 27.72
CA GLU A 70 17.83 0.37 26.61
C GLU A 70 19.05 -0.51 26.90
N GLN A 71 19.20 -0.97 28.14
CA GLN A 71 20.27 -1.87 28.58
C GLN A 71 19.85 -3.34 28.48
N LEU A 72 18.58 -3.62 28.16
CA LEU A 72 18.10 -4.99 27.97
C LEU A 72 18.72 -5.61 26.70
N PRO A 73 18.93 -6.94 26.68
CA PRO A 73 19.28 -7.66 25.46
C PRO A 73 18.27 -7.43 24.35
N VAL A 74 18.72 -7.47 23.09
CA VAL A 74 17.87 -7.18 21.92
C VAL A 74 16.68 -8.13 21.85
N GLU A 75 16.87 -9.40 22.20
CA GLU A 75 15.84 -10.43 22.18
C GLU A 75 14.69 -10.11 23.15
N ILE A 76 15.01 -9.46 24.27
CA ILE A 76 14.00 -9.02 25.24
C ILE A 76 13.26 -7.79 24.72
N LEU A 77 13.96 -6.86 24.06
CA LEU A 77 13.33 -5.71 23.41
C LEU A 77 12.39 -6.15 22.28
N GLU A 78 12.79 -7.13 21.47
CA GLU A 78 11.96 -7.70 20.41
C GLU A 78 10.69 -8.33 20.99
N ARG A 79 10.81 -9.17 22.04
CA ARG A 79 9.64 -9.78 22.70
C ARG A 79 8.70 -8.74 23.29
N ILE A 80 9.22 -7.70 23.96
CA ILE A 80 8.40 -6.59 24.46
C ILE A 80 7.66 -5.92 23.31
N SER A 81 8.35 -5.67 22.19
CA SER A 81 7.75 -5.01 21.02
C SER A 81 6.63 -5.85 20.40
N LEU A 82 6.82 -7.17 20.27
CA LEU A 82 5.81 -8.08 19.71
C LEU A 82 4.61 -8.21 20.65
N VAL A 83 4.85 -8.57 21.91
CA VAL A 83 3.78 -8.78 22.92
C VAL A 83 2.96 -7.52 23.19
N SER A 84 3.57 -6.34 23.08
CA SER A 84 2.84 -5.08 23.30
C SER A 84 2.04 -4.60 22.10
N GLU A 85 2.27 -5.17 20.90
CA GLU A 85 1.70 -4.71 19.62
C GLU A 85 1.83 -3.18 19.40
N ASN A 86 2.81 -2.54 20.05
CA ASN A 86 2.92 -1.09 20.10
C ASN A 86 4.07 -0.59 19.23
N LEU A 87 3.73 -0.16 18.01
CA LEU A 87 4.70 0.37 17.04
C LEU A 87 5.37 1.70 17.46
N ASN A 88 4.92 2.31 18.57
CA ASN A 88 5.60 3.46 19.15
C ASN A 88 6.79 3.06 20.05
N PHE A 89 6.93 1.79 20.42
CA PHE A 89 8.02 1.32 21.24
C PHE A 89 9.41 1.50 20.59
N PRO A 90 9.63 1.12 19.31
CA PRO A 90 10.87 1.48 18.60
C PRO A 90 11.12 3.00 18.54
N ARG A 91 10.06 3.82 18.59
CA ARG A 91 10.15 5.28 18.51
C ARG A 91 10.45 5.95 19.85
N SER A 92 10.36 5.23 20.97
CA SER A 92 10.60 5.83 22.30
C SER A 92 12.08 6.12 22.56
N SER A 93 12.99 5.50 21.80
CA SER A 93 14.44 5.73 21.88
C SER A 93 15.11 5.43 20.55
N LEU A 94 16.06 6.27 20.13
CA LEU A 94 16.86 6.02 18.93
C LEU A 94 17.65 4.71 19.01
N ARG A 95 18.09 4.32 20.20
CA ARG A 95 18.86 3.10 20.40
C ARG A 95 17.99 1.85 20.26
N ILE A 96 16.80 1.87 20.87
CA ILE A 96 15.80 0.80 20.72
C ILE A 96 15.35 0.73 19.25
N GLY A 97 15.05 1.88 18.64
CA GLY A 97 14.70 1.97 17.23
C GLY A 97 15.76 1.35 16.33
N TYR A 98 17.04 1.66 16.56
CA TYR A 98 18.15 1.04 15.82
C TYR A 98 18.18 -0.49 15.96
N TYR A 99 18.08 -1.01 17.18
CA TYR A 99 18.05 -2.46 17.42
C TYR A 99 16.86 -3.14 16.74
N LEU A 100 15.69 -2.50 16.77
CA LEU A 100 14.45 -3.02 16.19
C LEU A 100 14.24 -2.65 14.72
N SER A 101 15.24 -2.03 14.05
CA SER A 101 15.16 -1.71 12.62
C SER A 101 15.72 -2.82 11.73
N HIS A 102 16.21 -3.92 12.33
CA HIS A 102 16.78 -5.01 11.56
C HIS A 102 15.70 -5.74 10.74
N ALA A 103 16.02 -6.07 9.48
CA ALA A 103 15.06 -6.67 8.55
C ALA A 103 14.48 -8.00 9.06
N SER A 104 15.25 -8.79 9.82
CA SER A 104 14.76 -10.03 10.43
C SER A 104 13.63 -9.78 11.42
N PHE A 105 13.76 -8.76 12.27
CA PHE A 105 12.76 -8.37 13.25
C PHE A 105 11.53 -7.76 12.57
N LEU A 106 11.72 -6.86 11.60
CA LEU A 106 10.59 -6.28 10.86
C LEU A 106 9.78 -7.37 10.13
N SER A 107 10.46 -8.40 9.60
CA SER A 107 9.80 -9.58 9.05
C SER A 107 9.06 -10.39 10.12
N GLU A 108 9.63 -10.61 11.31
CA GLU A 108 8.89 -11.24 12.43
C GLU A 108 7.67 -10.43 12.85
N LEU A 109 7.78 -9.10 12.90
CA LEU A 109 6.69 -8.21 13.27
C LEU A 109 5.51 -8.31 12.29
N ILE A 110 5.80 -8.45 10.99
CA ILE A 110 4.76 -8.73 9.99
C ILE A 110 4.20 -10.14 10.18
N VAL A 111 5.04 -11.15 10.42
CA VAL A 111 4.54 -12.51 10.72
C VAL A 111 3.61 -12.47 11.93
N ASP A 112 3.99 -11.83 13.03
CA ASP A 112 3.18 -11.70 14.24
C ASP A 112 1.83 -11.00 13.98
N ALA A 113 1.84 -9.94 13.18
CA ALA A 113 0.62 -9.20 12.85
C ALA A 113 -0.38 -9.99 11.97
N PHE A 114 0.11 -10.82 11.05
CA PHE A 114 -0.73 -11.46 10.03
C PHE A 114 -0.86 -12.99 10.15
N ALA A 115 0.04 -13.66 10.88
CA ALA A 115 0.00 -15.10 11.11
C ALA A 115 -1.35 -15.58 11.65
N PRO A 116 -2.04 -14.90 12.58
CA PRO A 116 -3.35 -15.35 13.03
C PRO A 116 -4.39 -15.44 11.91
N THR A 117 -4.26 -14.63 10.85
CA THR A 117 -5.11 -14.75 9.65
C THR A 117 -4.62 -15.88 8.75
N TRP A 118 -3.31 -15.94 8.48
CA TRP A 118 -2.71 -16.97 7.62
C TRP A 118 -2.87 -18.39 8.17
N ASP A 119 -2.83 -18.56 9.48
CA ASP A 119 -3.01 -19.83 10.18
C ASP A 119 -4.36 -20.48 9.88
N VAL A 120 -5.36 -19.70 9.47
CA VAL A 120 -6.69 -20.20 9.14
C VAL A 120 -6.89 -20.26 7.62
N TRP A 121 -6.42 -19.25 6.88
CA TRP A 121 -6.89 -19.02 5.51
C TRP A 121 -5.82 -18.96 4.43
N PHE A 122 -4.54 -19.12 4.77
CA PHE A 122 -3.48 -19.03 3.78
C PHE A 122 -3.67 -20.05 2.66
N GLY A 123 -3.64 -19.56 1.41
CA GLY A 123 -3.78 -20.40 0.22
C GLY A 123 -5.21 -20.81 -0.14
N CYS A 124 -6.21 -20.42 0.66
CA CYS A 124 -7.63 -20.68 0.37
C CYS A 124 -8.26 -19.51 -0.40
N PRO A 125 -8.75 -19.72 -1.63
CA PRO A 125 -9.51 -18.70 -2.37
C PRO A 125 -10.79 -18.28 -1.62
N LYS A 126 -11.14 -16.99 -1.60
CA LYS A 126 -12.36 -16.53 -0.88
C LYS A 126 -13.65 -17.10 -1.49
N GLY A 127 -13.67 -17.39 -2.79
CA GLY A 127 -14.82 -18.00 -3.47
C GLY A 127 -15.18 -19.40 -2.94
N GLN A 128 -14.20 -20.11 -2.37
CA GLN A 128 -14.40 -21.45 -1.79
C GLN A 128 -14.79 -21.41 -0.31
N ILE A 129 -14.65 -20.26 0.33
CA ILE A 129 -15.00 -20.10 1.73
C ILE A 129 -16.49 -19.73 1.79
N GLN A 130 -17.23 -20.32 2.74
CA GLN A 130 -18.64 -20.01 2.92
C GLN A 130 -18.82 -19.08 4.12
N SER A 131 -19.38 -17.90 3.88
CA SER A 131 -19.81 -16.96 4.91
C SER A 131 -21.31 -17.11 5.18
N TYR A 132 -21.71 -17.01 6.44
CA TYR A 132 -23.13 -17.07 6.84
C TYR A 132 -23.85 -15.74 6.60
N HIS A 133 -23.17 -14.61 6.83
CA HIS A 133 -23.76 -13.27 6.77
C HIS A 133 -23.03 -12.29 5.83
N GLY A 134 -22.03 -12.78 5.10
CA GLY A 134 -21.06 -11.98 4.36
C GLY A 134 -19.79 -11.74 5.18
N TYR A 135 -18.63 -11.69 4.52
CA TYR A 135 -17.32 -11.62 5.21
C TYR A 135 -17.11 -10.35 6.03
N ALA A 136 -17.73 -9.24 5.61
CA ALA A 136 -17.71 -8.00 6.37
C ALA A 136 -18.46 -8.15 7.71
N GLN A 137 -19.52 -8.96 7.73
CA GLN A 137 -20.33 -9.25 8.91
C GLN A 137 -19.72 -10.37 9.77
N ASP A 138 -19.09 -11.36 9.13
CA ASP A 138 -18.43 -12.50 9.78
C ASP A 138 -16.99 -12.23 10.22
N HIS A 139 -16.57 -10.97 10.26
CA HIS A 139 -15.18 -10.58 10.54
C HIS A 139 -14.65 -11.14 11.87
N ALA A 140 -15.52 -11.33 12.88
CA ALA A 140 -15.14 -11.91 14.17
C ALA A 140 -14.60 -13.36 14.09
N ARG A 141 -14.87 -14.08 12.99
CA ARG A 141 -14.35 -15.43 12.74
C ARG A 141 -12.96 -15.42 12.10
N ILE A 142 -12.54 -14.28 11.57
CA ILE A 142 -11.26 -14.15 10.89
C ILE A 142 -10.23 -13.76 11.95
N GLY A 143 -9.20 -14.62 12.11
CA GLY A 143 -8.14 -14.36 13.07
C GLY A 143 -7.35 -13.09 12.74
N GLY A 144 -6.76 -12.48 13.76
CA GLY A 144 -5.89 -11.32 13.64
C GLY A 144 -6.47 -10.04 14.24
N ASN A 145 -5.58 -9.09 14.54
CA ASN A 145 -5.96 -7.77 15.05
C ASN A 145 -5.95 -6.75 13.90
N PRO A 146 -7.12 -6.30 13.39
CA PRO A 146 -7.18 -5.38 12.26
C PRO A 146 -6.53 -4.02 12.56
N LYS A 147 -6.54 -3.57 13.82
CA LYS A 147 -5.88 -2.31 14.20
C LYS A 147 -4.37 -2.44 14.12
N PHE A 148 -3.83 -3.57 14.55
CA PHE A 148 -2.40 -3.83 14.49
C PHE A 148 -1.92 -4.04 13.05
N GLN A 149 -2.62 -4.87 12.26
CA GLN A 149 -2.35 -5.05 10.83
C GLN A 149 -2.38 -3.71 10.08
N THR A 150 -3.40 -2.88 10.33
CA THR A 150 -3.51 -1.52 9.77
C THR A 150 -2.31 -0.66 10.16
N ALA A 151 -1.92 -0.68 11.44
CA ALA A 151 -0.81 0.13 11.93
C ALA A 151 0.54 -0.31 11.33
N VAL A 152 0.72 -1.62 11.13
CA VAL A 152 1.90 -2.18 10.46
C VAL A 152 1.94 -1.72 9.01
N LEU A 153 0.87 -1.91 8.22
CA LEU A 153 0.84 -1.49 6.81
C LEU A 153 1.02 0.02 6.64
N ALA A 154 0.59 0.82 7.60
CA ALA A 154 0.78 2.28 7.58
C ALA A 154 2.23 2.71 7.86
N CYS A 155 3.13 1.80 8.28
CA CYS A 155 4.51 2.16 8.55
C CYS A 155 5.29 2.42 7.26
N PRO A 156 6.12 3.48 7.21
CA PRO A 156 6.83 3.88 5.98
C PRO A 156 7.96 2.93 5.57
N TRP A 157 8.40 2.04 6.46
CA TRP A 157 9.42 1.02 6.19
C TRP A 157 8.83 -0.26 5.61
N VAL A 158 7.51 -0.43 5.63
CA VAL A 158 6.85 -1.60 5.03
C VAL A 158 6.89 -1.46 3.51
N SER A 159 7.22 -2.57 2.85
CA SER A 159 7.21 -2.71 1.40
C SER A 159 6.64 -4.07 1.03
N ILE A 160 6.15 -4.21 -0.21
CA ILE A 160 5.64 -5.49 -0.72
C ILE A 160 6.68 -6.61 -0.61
N SER A 161 7.95 -6.32 -0.93
CA SER A 161 9.06 -7.29 -0.80
C SER A 161 9.22 -7.80 0.63
N LEU A 162 9.12 -6.91 1.62
CA LEU A 162 9.22 -7.30 3.04
C LEU A 162 8.02 -8.14 3.49
N ILE A 163 6.81 -7.80 3.01
CA ILE A 163 5.59 -8.56 3.26
C ILE A 163 5.69 -9.98 2.68
N LEU A 164 6.09 -10.12 1.41
CA LEU A 164 6.23 -11.43 0.76
C LEU A 164 7.32 -12.27 1.42
N ASN A 165 8.42 -11.66 1.87
CA ASN A 165 9.44 -12.35 2.67
C ASN A 165 8.90 -12.84 4.01
N ALA A 166 8.05 -12.03 4.69
CA ALA A 166 7.39 -12.44 5.92
C ALA A 166 6.40 -13.60 5.69
N GLN A 167 5.59 -13.53 4.62
CA GLN A 167 4.71 -14.64 4.23
C GLN A 167 5.51 -15.91 3.91
N GLN A 168 6.59 -15.81 3.13
CA GLN A 168 7.48 -16.94 2.84
C GLN A 168 8.09 -17.55 4.11
N LYS A 169 8.48 -16.70 5.06
CA LYS A 169 9.02 -17.11 6.35
C LYS A 169 7.98 -17.85 7.20
N TRP A 170 6.75 -17.35 7.25
CA TRP A 170 5.63 -18.03 7.89
C TRP A 170 5.33 -19.38 7.20
N TYR A 171 5.27 -19.40 5.86
CA TYR A 171 5.02 -20.63 5.09
C TYR A 171 6.04 -21.73 5.39
N ARG A 172 7.34 -21.38 5.48
CA ARG A 172 8.38 -22.37 5.84
C ARG A 172 8.19 -22.98 7.23
N ARG A 173 7.55 -22.25 8.16
CA ARG A 173 7.30 -22.72 9.54
C ARG A 173 5.99 -23.48 9.67
N HIS A 174 4.94 -23.06 8.96
CA HIS A 174 3.56 -23.49 9.22
C HIS A 174 2.83 -24.02 7.96
N GLY A 175 3.40 -23.82 6.78
CA GLY A 175 2.74 -24.01 5.49
C GLY A 175 3.04 -25.32 4.76
N ALA A 176 4.05 -26.09 5.18
CA ALA A 176 4.53 -27.27 4.43
C ALA A 176 3.47 -28.35 4.16
N ALA A 177 2.42 -28.44 4.97
CA ALA A 177 1.32 -29.39 4.79
C ALA A 177 0.02 -28.73 4.29
N ARG A 178 0.04 -27.43 4.01
CA ARG A 178 -1.14 -26.67 3.63
C ARG A 178 -1.34 -26.69 2.13
N TYR A 179 -2.59 -26.84 1.72
CA TYR A 179 -2.99 -26.69 0.34
C TYR A 179 -2.89 -25.21 -0.05
N PHE A 180 -2.29 -24.94 -1.20
CA PHE A 180 -2.29 -23.61 -1.80
C PHE A 180 -2.86 -23.70 -3.21
N GLU A 181 -3.79 -22.79 -3.51
CA GLU A 181 -4.40 -22.66 -4.82
C GLU A 181 -4.26 -21.21 -5.32
N HIS A 182 -4.02 -21.05 -6.62
CA HIS A 182 -4.17 -19.74 -7.24
C HIS A 182 -5.66 -19.38 -7.32
N SER A 183 -6.05 -18.15 -6.98
CA SER A 183 -7.43 -17.70 -7.05
C SER A 183 -7.93 -17.77 -8.50
N GLU A 184 -8.66 -18.84 -8.83
CA GLU A 184 -9.24 -19.08 -10.15
C GLU A 184 -10.14 -17.94 -10.61
N ASP A 185 -10.77 -17.21 -9.68
CA ASP A 185 -11.67 -16.08 -9.99
C ASP A 185 -11.01 -14.95 -10.77
N TRP A 186 -9.67 -14.79 -10.68
CA TRP A 186 -9.00 -13.93 -11.63
C TRP A 186 -9.16 -14.55 -13.00
N ARG A 187 -8.75 -15.81 -13.21
CA ARG A 187 -8.88 -16.60 -14.46
C ARG A 187 -10.30 -16.87 -14.97
N ALA A 188 -11.34 -16.91 -14.14
CA ALA A 188 -12.73 -17.07 -14.60
C ALA A 188 -13.16 -15.85 -15.44
N CYS A 189 -12.56 -14.68 -15.19
CA CYS A 189 -12.62 -13.53 -16.09
C CYS A 189 -11.90 -13.75 -17.44
N TYR A 190 -11.22 -14.89 -17.64
CA TYR A 190 -10.33 -15.20 -18.78
C TYR A 190 -10.90 -16.38 -19.60
N GLY A 191 -11.62 -17.31 -18.97
CA GLY A 191 -12.11 -18.54 -19.60
C GLY A 191 -13.29 -18.39 -20.56
N ALA A 192 -14.02 -17.26 -20.52
CA ALA A 192 -15.14 -17.02 -21.43
C ALA A 192 -14.71 -16.58 -22.85
N CYS A 193 -13.44 -16.25 -23.07
CA CYS A 193 -12.94 -15.70 -24.34
C CYS A 193 -12.01 -16.65 -25.12
N CYS A 194 -11.61 -17.78 -24.52
CA CYS A 194 -10.60 -18.68 -25.08
C CYS A 194 -11.13 -20.13 -25.09
N THR A 195 -12.19 -20.39 -25.85
CA THR A 195 -12.68 -21.76 -26.09
C THR A 195 -12.08 -22.39 -27.35
N ASP A 196 -11.13 -21.73 -28.01
CA ASP A 196 -10.49 -22.32 -29.18
C ASP A 196 -9.41 -23.29 -28.70
N GLU A 197 -9.75 -24.58 -28.77
CA GLU A 197 -8.94 -25.74 -28.34
C GLU A 197 -7.60 -25.91 -29.08
N ASP A 198 -7.25 -25.02 -30.02
CA ASP A 198 -6.16 -25.23 -30.97
C ASP A 198 -4.87 -24.42 -30.70
N ASP A 199 -4.88 -23.46 -29.77
CA ASP A 199 -3.63 -22.78 -29.41
C ASP A 199 -2.91 -23.55 -28.30
N LEU A 200 -1.95 -24.37 -28.72
CA LEU A 200 -0.90 -24.98 -27.91
C LEU A 200 -0.16 -23.89 -27.11
N VAL A 201 -0.72 -23.53 -25.96
CA VAL A 201 -0.13 -22.58 -25.05
C VAL A 201 1.22 -23.14 -24.59
N PRO A 202 2.33 -22.41 -24.78
CA PRO A 202 3.66 -22.91 -24.49
C PRO A 202 3.82 -23.19 -22.99
N ASP A 203 4.14 -24.44 -22.68
CA ASP A 203 4.67 -24.98 -21.41
C ASP A 203 4.80 -23.91 -20.31
N HIS A 204 3.66 -23.56 -19.71
CA HIS A 204 3.64 -22.66 -18.58
C HIS A 204 4.23 -23.44 -17.42
N GLY A 205 5.31 -22.91 -16.82
CA GLY A 205 6.08 -23.55 -15.77
C GLY A 205 5.27 -24.00 -14.53
N PRO A 206 5.91 -24.38 -13.42
CA PRO A 206 5.32 -25.16 -12.32
C PRO A 206 4.11 -24.53 -11.56
N HIS A 207 3.60 -23.39 -11.99
CA HIS A 207 2.42 -22.70 -11.45
C HIS A 207 1.25 -22.76 -12.45
N VAL A 208 0.66 -23.96 -12.62
CA VAL A 208 -0.56 -24.13 -13.41
C VAL A 208 -1.75 -23.70 -12.54
N PHE A 209 -2.44 -22.61 -12.91
CA PHE A 209 -3.60 -22.14 -12.16
C PHE A 209 -4.72 -23.20 -12.15
N GLY A 210 -5.39 -23.36 -11.00
CA GLY A 210 -6.42 -24.37 -10.75
C GLY A 210 -5.90 -25.77 -10.38
N ALA A 211 -4.62 -26.06 -10.67
CA ALA A 211 -3.94 -27.23 -10.15
C ALA A 211 -3.27 -26.89 -8.81
N GLY A 212 -4.07 -26.54 -7.80
CA GLY A 212 -3.52 -26.32 -6.46
C GLY A 212 -2.81 -27.56 -5.91
N GLY A 213 -1.99 -27.38 -4.88
CA GLY A 213 -1.28 -28.51 -4.27
C GLY A 213 -0.47 -28.11 -3.04
N ALA A 214 -0.08 -29.11 -2.25
CA ALA A 214 0.73 -28.91 -1.04
C ALA A 214 2.13 -28.31 -1.34
N ASP A 215 2.59 -28.45 -2.59
CA ASP A 215 3.89 -27.95 -3.04
C ASP A 215 3.84 -26.61 -3.78
N HIS A 216 2.65 -26.13 -4.13
CA HIS A 216 2.50 -24.89 -4.91
C HIS A 216 2.92 -23.65 -4.12
N GLY A 217 2.70 -23.62 -2.80
CA GLY A 217 3.06 -22.47 -1.95
C GLY A 217 4.54 -22.37 -1.58
N ARG A 218 5.42 -23.24 -2.10
CA ARG A 218 6.85 -23.29 -1.72
C ARG A 218 7.60 -21.98 -2.00
N ASP A 219 7.24 -21.28 -3.08
CA ASP A 219 7.74 -19.94 -3.41
C ASP A 219 6.58 -18.94 -3.45
N VAL A 220 6.36 -18.28 -2.31
CA VAL A 220 5.28 -17.29 -2.14
C VAL A 220 5.46 -16.11 -3.08
N LYS A 221 6.71 -15.72 -3.35
CA LYS A 221 7.00 -14.58 -4.24
C LYS A 221 6.70 -14.94 -5.68
N ALA A 222 7.13 -16.13 -6.14
CA ALA A 222 6.80 -16.60 -7.49
C ALA A 222 5.28 -16.73 -7.67
N CYS A 223 4.56 -17.24 -6.66
CA CYS A 223 3.10 -17.30 -6.70
C CYS A 223 2.48 -15.90 -6.86
N PHE A 224 2.89 -14.95 -6.02
CA PHE A 224 2.41 -13.58 -6.09
C PHE A 224 2.70 -12.92 -7.44
N GLU A 225 3.89 -13.12 -8.01
CA GLU A 225 4.25 -12.55 -9.31
C GLU A 225 3.48 -13.21 -10.46
N ALA A 226 3.19 -14.50 -10.39
CA ALA A 226 2.32 -15.18 -11.36
C ALA A 226 0.90 -14.58 -11.35
N ASP A 227 0.35 -14.38 -10.15
CA ASP A 227 -0.95 -13.76 -9.95
C ASP A 227 -1.01 -12.28 -10.37
N TRP A 228 0.01 -11.51 -10.00
CA TRP A 228 0.15 -10.13 -10.45
C TRP A 228 0.31 -10.06 -11.97
N GLY A 229 1.08 -10.97 -12.57
CA GLY A 229 1.27 -11.10 -14.01
C GLY A 229 -0.04 -11.41 -14.73
N ALA A 230 -0.84 -12.33 -14.19
CA ALA A 230 -2.18 -12.61 -14.68
C ALA A 230 -3.05 -11.35 -14.64
N PHE A 231 -3.16 -10.69 -13.48
CA PHE A 231 -3.91 -9.44 -13.32
C PHE A 231 -3.41 -8.31 -14.25
N SER A 232 -2.10 -8.27 -14.49
CA SER A 232 -1.43 -7.21 -15.25
C SER A 232 -1.31 -7.45 -16.74
N ASN A 233 -1.79 -8.59 -17.25
CA ASN A 233 -1.74 -8.88 -18.68
C ASN A 233 -2.68 -7.94 -19.48
N LYS A 234 -2.26 -7.52 -20.67
CA LYS A 234 -2.90 -6.42 -21.44
C LYS A 234 -4.17 -6.85 -22.16
N ASP A 235 -4.24 -8.08 -22.63
CA ASP A 235 -5.39 -8.58 -23.41
C ASP A 235 -6.69 -8.69 -22.57
N HIS A 236 -6.58 -8.41 -21.27
CA HIS A 236 -7.61 -8.69 -20.27
C HIS A 236 -8.20 -7.41 -19.65
N GLY A 237 -7.70 -6.23 -20.01
CA GLY A 237 -8.19 -4.99 -19.42
C GLY A 237 -9.70 -4.80 -19.62
N PHE A 238 -10.18 -5.10 -20.84
CA PHE A 238 -11.60 -5.01 -21.16
C PHE A 238 -12.41 -6.22 -20.66
N THR A 239 -11.80 -7.41 -20.57
CA THR A 239 -12.46 -8.60 -20.01
C THR A 239 -12.64 -8.51 -18.50
N LEU A 240 -11.69 -7.91 -17.76
CA LEU A 240 -11.82 -7.58 -16.34
C LEU A 240 -12.99 -6.61 -16.10
N ILE A 241 -13.12 -5.61 -16.97
CA ILE A 241 -14.25 -4.66 -17.01
C ILE A 241 -15.59 -5.41 -17.17
N PHE A 242 -15.68 -6.34 -18.12
CA PHE A 242 -16.89 -7.13 -18.35
C PHE A 242 -17.19 -8.09 -17.21
N SER A 243 -16.17 -8.77 -16.68
CA SER A 243 -16.33 -9.69 -15.56
C SER A 243 -16.75 -8.96 -14.28
N TYR A 244 -16.34 -7.70 -14.10
CA TYR A 244 -16.87 -6.84 -13.03
C TYR A 244 -18.38 -6.57 -13.19
N LEU A 245 -18.91 -6.48 -14.41
CA LEU A 245 -20.34 -6.31 -14.66
C LEU A 245 -21.14 -7.59 -14.46
N GLU A 246 -20.68 -8.68 -15.07
CA GLU A 246 -21.39 -9.96 -15.05
C GLU A 246 -21.30 -10.61 -13.67
N HIS A 247 -20.14 -10.51 -13.04
CA HIS A 247 -19.86 -11.07 -11.73
C HIS A 247 -19.62 -9.93 -10.75
N ARG A 248 -20.73 -9.34 -10.27
CA ARG A 248 -20.75 -8.52 -9.01
C ARG A 248 -20.09 -9.21 -7.81
N GLU A 249 -19.72 -10.48 -7.98
CA GLU A 249 -18.95 -11.32 -7.09
C GLU A 249 -17.44 -11.14 -7.17
N MET A 250 -16.89 -10.13 -7.87
CA MET A 250 -15.45 -9.82 -7.79
C MET A 250 -14.91 -9.66 -6.36
N HIS A 251 -15.77 -9.34 -5.39
CA HIS A 251 -15.43 -9.34 -3.97
C HIS A 251 -15.04 -10.72 -3.42
N LYS A 252 -15.38 -11.80 -4.12
CA LYS A 252 -15.00 -13.20 -3.86
C LYS A 252 -13.63 -13.57 -4.47
N ALA A 253 -13.07 -12.73 -5.33
CA ALA A 253 -11.72 -12.96 -5.84
C ALA A 253 -10.64 -12.72 -4.76
N GLY A 254 -9.55 -13.48 -4.84
CA GLY A 254 -8.41 -13.38 -3.94
C GLY A 254 -8.48 -14.32 -2.73
N TYR A 255 -7.90 -13.87 -1.61
CA TYR A 255 -7.59 -14.66 -0.40
C TYR A 255 -7.90 -13.86 0.86
N PHE A 256 -7.89 -14.52 2.02
CA PHE A 256 -7.80 -13.83 3.31
C PHE A 256 -6.36 -13.83 3.81
N ASP A 257 -5.51 -13.04 3.16
CA ASP A 257 -4.15 -12.78 3.67
C ASP A 257 -4.16 -11.78 4.83
N MET A 258 -5.28 -11.08 5.06
CA MET A 258 -5.45 -10.19 6.20
C MET A 258 -6.91 -10.11 6.64
N HIS A 259 -7.11 -9.56 7.83
CA HIS A 259 -8.44 -9.34 8.37
C HIS A 259 -9.22 -8.31 7.50
N PRO A 260 -10.52 -8.51 7.15
CA PRO A 260 -11.23 -7.62 6.23
C PRO A 260 -11.37 -6.17 6.70
N LEU A 261 -11.39 -5.95 8.01
CA LEU A 261 -11.37 -4.62 8.63
C LEU A 261 -9.97 -3.95 8.64
N THR A 262 -8.95 -4.58 8.08
CA THR A 262 -7.63 -3.98 7.91
C THR A 262 -7.70 -2.88 6.86
N ARG A 263 -7.33 -1.67 7.27
CA ARG A 263 -7.42 -0.47 6.44
C ARG A 263 -6.23 -0.38 5.48
N ILE A 264 -6.52 -0.07 4.23
CA ILE A 264 -5.51 0.19 3.20
C ILE A 264 -4.74 1.47 3.55
N PRO A 265 -3.40 1.49 3.52
CA PRO A 265 -2.66 2.73 3.76
C PRO A 265 -3.03 3.84 2.77
N ASN A 266 -3.37 5.04 3.27
CA ASN A 266 -3.81 6.16 2.42
C ASN A 266 -2.80 6.53 1.33
N HIS A 267 -1.50 6.36 1.57
CA HIS A 267 -0.46 6.66 0.59
C HIS A 267 -0.46 5.72 -0.64
N LEU A 268 -1.12 4.55 -0.54
CA LEU A 268 -1.39 3.67 -1.69
C LEU A 268 -2.60 4.13 -2.51
N LEU A 269 -3.50 4.90 -1.89
CA LEU A 269 -4.68 5.45 -2.55
C LEU A 269 -4.41 6.84 -3.13
N THR A 270 -3.61 7.69 -2.48
CA THR A 270 -3.46 9.10 -2.85
C THR A 270 -2.19 9.44 -3.62
N GLY A 271 -1.28 8.49 -3.82
CA GLY A 271 -0.02 8.70 -4.52
C GLY A 271 1.13 9.31 -3.66
N PRO A 272 2.33 9.52 -4.24
CA PRO A 272 2.67 9.34 -5.67
C PRO A 272 2.47 7.88 -6.10
N LEU A 273 2.04 7.64 -7.34
CA LEU A 273 1.65 6.32 -7.82
C LEU A 273 2.78 5.72 -8.68
N ASP A 274 3.23 4.53 -8.33
CA ASP A 274 4.29 3.78 -9.01
C ASP A 274 3.92 2.29 -9.09
N TRP A 275 4.69 1.51 -9.85
CA TRP A 275 4.45 0.08 -10.04
C TRP A 275 4.54 -0.74 -8.73
N ASP A 276 5.42 -0.35 -7.80
CA ASP A 276 5.57 -1.04 -6.52
C ASP A 276 4.34 -0.82 -5.62
N LYS A 277 3.77 0.40 -5.62
CA LYS A 277 2.52 0.71 -4.93
C LYS A 277 1.32 0.06 -5.59
N ALA A 278 1.31 -0.11 -6.91
CA ALA A 278 0.27 -0.87 -7.59
C ALA A 278 0.28 -2.34 -7.14
N LYS A 279 1.46 -2.97 -7.10
CA LYS A 279 1.64 -4.32 -6.56
C LYS A 279 1.22 -4.41 -5.09
N TRP A 280 1.59 -3.43 -4.27
CA TRP A 280 1.23 -3.42 -2.87
C TRP A 280 -0.28 -3.23 -2.66
N LEU A 281 -0.92 -2.31 -3.39
CA LEU A 281 -2.37 -2.14 -3.36
C LEU A 281 -3.10 -3.40 -3.84
N TYR A 282 -2.60 -4.04 -4.89
CA TYR A 282 -3.09 -5.34 -5.35
C TYR A 282 -2.98 -6.41 -4.27
N TRP A 283 -1.83 -6.54 -3.60
CA TRP A 283 -1.67 -7.47 -2.48
C TRP A 283 -2.70 -7.21 -1.37
N CYS A 284 -2.96 -5.93 -1.03
CA CYS A 284 -3.99 -5.57 -0.05
C CYS A 284 -5.39 -6.04 -0.48
N ILE A 285 -5.82 -5.69 -1.69
CA ILE A 285 -7.14 -6.02 -2.24
C ILE A 285 -7.32 -7.54 -2.37
N ARG A 286 -6.33 -8.18 -2.98
CA ARG A 286 -6.22 -9.64 -3.09
C ARG A 286 -6.37 -10.29 -1.73
N GLY A 287 -5.66 -9.79 -0.72
CA GLY A 287 -5.66 -10.29 0.65
C GLY A 287 -6.94 -10.00 1.45
N GLY A 288 -7.93 -9.31 0.87
CA GLY A 288 -9.22 -9.06 1.50
C GLY A 288 -9.39 -7.71 2.15
N ALA A 289 -8.43 -6.79 2.01
CA ALA A 289 -8.60 -5.42 2.48
C ALA A 289 -9.76 -4.72 1.73
N GLN A 290 -10.49 -3.90 2.47
CA GLN A 290 -11.56 -3.05 1.94
C GLN A 290 -11.30 -1.59 2.31
N LEU A 291 -12.02 -0.67 1.66
CA LEU A 291 -12.04 0.72 2.09
C LEU A 291 -12.67 0.79 3.48
N SER A 292 -11.93 1.35 4.43
CA SER A 292 -12.47 1.59 5.77
C SER A 292 -13.46 2.77 5.73
N PRO A 293 -14.46 2.83 6.63
CA PRO A 293 -15.45 3.92 6.65
C PRO A 293 -14.86 5.33 6.79
N ASP A 294 -13.65 5.47 7.35
CA ASP A 294 -12.93 6.74 7.46
C ASP A 294 -12.18 7.14 6.18
N GLN A 295 -11.99 6.21 5.24
CA GLN A 295 -11.40 6.47 3.94
C GLN A 295 -12.49 6.93 2.97
N ASN A 296 -12.98 8.15 3.19
CA ASN A 296 -14.10 8.74 2.45
C ASN A 296 -13.78 8.98 0.95
N TRP A 297 -14.79 9.45 0.22
CA TRP A 297 -14.64 9.75 -1.20
C TRP A 297 -13.56 10.79 -1.49
N GLU A 298 -13.23 11.71 -0.58
CA GLU A 298 -12.19 12.74 -0.80
C GLU A 298 -10.80 12.12 -0.96
N VAL A 299 -10.48 11.10 -0.14
CA VAL A 299 -9.22 10.35 -0.24
C VAL A 299 -9.11 9.69 -1.61
N THR A 300 -10.16 9.00 -2.04
CA THR A 300 -10.18 8.31 -3.34
C THR A 300 -10.33 9.26 -4.52
N LYS A 301 -10.97 10.43 -4.36
CA LYS A 301 -11.03 11.50 -5.37
C LYS A 301 -9.63 11.99 -5.68
N ARG A 302 -8.84 12.31 -4.64
CA ARG A 302 -7.44 12.70 -4.78
C ARG A 302 -6.62 11.61 -5.48
N GLY A 303 -6.84 10.35 -5.11
CA GLY A 303 -6.23 9.21 -5.78
C GLY A 303 -6.56 9.14 -7.26
N TYR A 304 -7.84 9.27 -7.60
CA TYR A 304 -8.31 9.27 -8.98
C TYR A 304 -7.73 10.42 -9.81
N GLU A 305 -7.62 11.63 -9.23
CA GLU A 305 -6.95 12.77 -9.88
C GLU A 305 -5.49 12.46 -10.20
N GLN A 306 -4.77 11.76 -9.31
CA GLN A 306 -3.41 11.28 -9.59
C GLN A 306 -3.38 10.21 -10.68
N ILE A 307 -4.37 9.32 -10.73
CA ILE A 307 -4.51 8.32 -11.80
C ILE A 307 -4.70 9.00 -13.16
N LEU A 308 -5.57 10.03 -13.23
CA LEU A 308 -5.78 10.80 -14.47
C LEU A 308 -4.52 11.53 -14.92
N ALA A 309 -3.79 12.14 -13.99
CA ALA A 309 -2.51 12.78 -14.30
C ALA A 309 -1.49 11.76 -14.80
N LEU A 310 -1.39 10.61 -14.12
CA LEU A 310 -0.48 9.52 -14.48
C LEU A 310 -0.78 8.94 -15.87
N ALA A 311 -2.04 8.93 -16.30
CA ALA A 311 -2.42 8.41 -17.61
C ALA A 311 -1.80 9.18 -18.80
N LEU A 312 -1.32 10.41 -18.56
CA LEU A 312 -0.58 11.18 -19.55
C LEU A 312 0.83 10.62 -19.76
N ASP A 313 1.46 10.10 -18.71
CA ASP A 313 2.85 9.63 -18.73
C ASP A 313 2.95 8.10 -18.86
N ASP A 314 2.13 7.35 -18.10
CA ASP A 314 2.07 5.89 -18.07
C ASP A 314 0.60 5.41 -17.99
N ALA A 315 -0.05 5.37 -19.16
CA ALA A 315 -1.43 4.91 -19.30
C ALA A 315 -1.63 3.47 -18.79
N LYS A 316 -0.61 2.61 -18.87
CA LYS A 316 -0.71 1.22 -18.42
C LYS A 316 -0.76 1.16 -16.89
N LEU A 317 0.11 1.89 -16.20
CA LEU A 317 0.07 1.94 -14.74
C LEU A 317 -1.21 2.61 -14.25
N ALA A 318 -1.63 3.72 -14.87
CA ALA A 318 -2.89 4.37 -14.57
C ALA A 318 -4.08 3.41 -14.73
N MET A 319 -4.07 2.59 -15.78
CA MET A 319 -5.08 1.58 -16.01
C MET A 319 -5.13 0.55 -14.86
N ARG A 320 -3.99 0.07 -14.38
CA ARG A 320 -3.96 -0.86 -13.23
C ARG A 320 -4.54 -0.24 -11.97
N PHE A 321 -4.21 1.01 -11.64
CA PHE A 321 -4.81 1.68 -10.49
C PHE A 321 -6.31 1.89 -10.65
N LEU A 322 -6.79 2.23 -11.86
CA LEU A 322 -8.22 2.39 -12.11
C LEU A 322 -8.98 1.07 -11.87
N TYR A 323 -8.43 -0.07 -12.30
CA TYR A 323 -9.00 -1.38 -11.99
C TYR A 323 -8.99 -1.70 -10.50
N LEU A 324 -7.89 -1.44 -9.81
CA LEU A 324 -7.81 -1.63 -8.35
C LEU A 324 -8.86 -0.77 -7.63
N PHE A 325 -9.12 0.45 -8.10
CA PHE A 325 -10.16 1.33 -7.56
C PHE A 325 -11.57 0.80 -7.86
N ALA A 326 -11.80 0.23 -9.04
CA ALA A 326 -13.06 -0.40 -9.38
C ALA A 326 -13.33 -1.64 -8.50
N ILE A 327 -12.32 -2.48 -8.26
CA ILE A 327 -12.42 -3.65 -7.37
C ILE A 327 -12.74 -3.23 -5.93
N LEU A 328 -12.21 -2.09 -5.48
CA LEU A 328 -12.52 -1.48 -4.19
C LEU A 328 -13.92 -0.82 -4.12
N ASP A 329 -14.72 -0.93 -5.19
CA ASP A 329 -16.02 -0.29 -5.33
C ASP A 329 -15.97 1.24 -5.11
N VAL A 330 -14.85 1.88 -5.49
CA VAL A 330 -14.66 3.34 -5.34
C VAL A 330 -15.75 4.10 -6.09
N PHE A 331 -16.05 3.66 -7.31
CA PHE A 331 -17.05 4.29 -8.18
C PHE A 331 -18.47 3.77 -7.91
N GLY A 332 -18.67 2.95 -6.87
CA GLY A 332 -19.98 2.51 -6.44
C GLY A 332 -20.75 3.67 -5.82
N GLY A 333 -22.07 3.73 -6.07
CA GLY A 333 -22.93 4.80 -5.53
C GLY A 333 -23.03 4.85 -4.00
N LYS A 334 -22.46 3.86 -3.29
CA LYS A 334 -22.31 3.86 -1.83
C LYS A 334 -21.08 4.64 -1.36
N HIS A 335 -20.02 4.68 -2.17
CA HIS A 335 -18.77 5.34 -1.81
C HIS A 335 -18.68 6.73 -2.42
N TRP A 336 -18.75 6.83 -3.76
CA TRP A 336 -18.80 8.12 -4.44
C TRP A 336 -20.24 8.61 -4.58
N PRO A 337 -20.55 9.84 -4.10
CA PRO A 337 -21.86 10.43 -4.33
C PRO A 337 -22.03 10.77 -5.82
N GLN A 338 -23.28 10.73 -6.30
CA GLN A 338 -23.58 10.91 -7.74
C GLN A 338 -23.02 12.23 -8.31
N PHE A 339 -23.11 13.34 -7.56
CA PHE A 339 -22.59 14.64 -8.04
C PHE A 339 -21.09 14.59 -8.35
N LEU A 340 -20.32 13.80 -7.61
CA LEU A 340 -18.88 13.65 -7.81
C LEU A 340 -18.59 12.81 -9.05
N ILE A 341 -19.38 11.75 -9.26
CA ILE A 341 -19.32 10.93 -10.48
C ILE A 341 -19.56 11.83 -11.70
N ASP A 342 -20.61 12.67 -11.66
CA ASP A 342 -20.94 13.59 -12.75
C ASP A 342 -19.84 14.65 -12.99
N GLU A 343 -19.28 15.23 -11.91
CA GLU A 343 -18.14 16.15 -11.94
C GLU A 343 -16.94 15.49 -12.65
N LYS A 344 -16.54 14.29 -12.21
CA LYS A 344 -15.37 13.58 -12.73
C LYS A 344 -15.57 13.02 -14.13
N LEU A 345 -16.79 12.66 -14.51
CA LEU A 345 -17.12 12.31 -15.88
C LEU A 345 -16.99 13.52 -16.81
N HIS A 346 -17.43 14.71 -16.36
CA HIS A 346 -17.24 15.95 -17.10
C HIS A 346 -15.76 16.34 -17.21
N GLU A 347 -14.99 16.14 -16.15
CA GLU A 347 -13.55 16.41 -16.14
C GLU A 347 -12.79 15.45 -17.07
N ALA A 348 -13.09 14.15 -17.03
CA ALA A 348 -12.47 13.15 -17.90
C ALA A 348 -12.67 13.46 -19.40
N ARG A 349 -13.78 14.12 -19.78
CA ARG A 349 -14.00 14.61 -21.16
C ARG A 349 -12.96 15.63 -21.59
N LYS A 350 -12.41 16.42 -20.67
CA LYS A 350 -11.40 17.45 -20.96
C LYS A 350 -10.03 16.82 -21.20
N TYR A 351 -9.70 15.76 -20.46
CA TYR A 351 -8.43 15.04 -20.60
C TYR A 351 -8.36 14.21 -21.88
N PHE A 352 -9.49 13.72 -22.37
CA PHE A 352 -9.55 12.85 -23.56
C PHE A 352 -10.59 13.38 -24.57
N PRO A 353 -10.21 14.34 -25.46
CA PRO A 353 -11.10 14.87 -26.50
C PRO A 353 -11.58 13.77 -27.46
N ARG A 354 -12.62 14.04 -28.25
CA ARG A 354 -13.29 13.04 -29.13
C ARG A 354 -12.32 12.28 -30.06
N PRO A 355 -12.68 11.08 -30.53
CA PRO A 355 -11.79 10.14 -31.25
C PRO A 355 -11.21 10.64 -32.58
N SER A 356 -11.45 11.90 -32.98
CA SER A 356 -10.94 12.47 -34.22
C SER A 356 -9.42 12.65 -34.25
N ASP A 357 -8.75 12.49 -33.10
CA ASP A 357 -7.33 12.76 -32.94
C ASP A 357 -6.59 11.46 -32.64
N SER A 358 -5.44 11.27 -33.29
CA SER A 358 -4.54 10.12 -33.25
C SER A 358 -3.96 9.84 -31.85
N LEU A 359 -4.80 9.48 -30.89
CA LEU A 359 -4.36 9.04 -29.57
C LEU A 359 -3.68 7.67 -29.69
N PRO A 360 -2.56 7.45 -28.99
CA PRO A 360 -2.01 6.12 -28.77
C PRO A 360 -3.09 5.15 -28.26
N ALA A 361 -3.05 3.90 -28.74
CA ALA A 361 -4.07 2.89 -28.47
C ALA A 361 -4.31 2.66 -26.95
N ASP A 362 -3.26 2.74 -26.14
CA ASP A 362 -3.32 2.58 -24.68
C ASP A 362 -4.09 3.73 -23.99
N ARG A 363 -3.95 4.96 -24.47
CA ARG A 363 -4.75 6.10 -23.97
C ARG A 363 -6.23 5.99 -24.35
N TRP A 364 -6.51 5.43 -25.52
CA TRP A 364 -7.88 5.16 -25.94
C TRP A 364 -8.56 4.10 -25.06
N GLU A 365 -7.86 3.00 -24.76
CA GLU A 365 -8.34 1.98 -23.83
C GLU A 365 -8.58 2.52 -22.43
N PHE A 366 -7.61 3.28 -21.90
CA PHE A 366 -7.75 3.93 -20.60
C PHE A 366 -8.98 4.85 -20.54
N ARG A 367 -9.17 5.68 -21.57
CA ARG A 367 -10.36 6.52 -21.68
C ARG A 367 -11.63 5.67 -21.64
N ARG A 368 -11.74 4.63 -22.49
CA ARG A 368 -12.94 3.77 -22.50
C ARG A 368 -13.22 3.19 -21.11
N ALA A 369 -12.19 2.77 -20.39
CA ALA A 369 -12.33 2.26 -19.04
C ALA A 369 -12.81 3.33 -18.03
N VAL A 370 -12.27 4.55 -18.09
CA VAL A 370 -12.76 5.67 -17.24
C VAL A 370 -14.24 5.92 -17.45
N TRP A 371 -14.68 6.00 -18.70
CA TRP A 371 -16.08 6.21 -19.04
C TRP A 371 -16.95 5.08 -18.55
N PHE A 372 -16.49 3.85 -18.73
CA PHE A 372 -17.18 2.66 -18.26
C PHE A 372 -17.39 2.67 -16.74
N PHE A 373 -16.34 2.95 -15.97
CA PHE A 373 -16.45 2.94 -14.52
C PHE A 373 -17.23 4.12 -13.97
N LEU A 374 -17.19 5.30 -14.62
CA LEU A 374 -17.91 6.46 -14.13
C LEU A 374 -19.36 6.53 -14.61
N ASP A 375 -19.70 6.11 -15.82
CA ASP A 375 -21.04 6.28 -16.36
C ASP A 375 -21.94 5.08 -16.00
N PRO A 376 -22.94 5.24 -15.10
CA PRO A 376 -23.82 4.15 -14.70
C PRO A 376 -24.66 3.61 -15.85
N SER A 377 -24.92 4.42 -16.89
CA SER A 377 -25.70 4.00 -18.05
C SER A 377 -24.99 2.91 -18.89
N HIS A 378 -23.68 2.81 -18.76
CA HIS A 378 -22.84 1.80 -19.40
C HIS A 378 -22.74 0.51 -18.58
N ARG A 379 -23.29 0.48 -17.35
CA ARG A 379 -23.33 -0.70 -16.49
C ARG A 379 -24.58 -1.56 -16.67
N ASN A 380 -25.48 -1.21 -17.60
CA ASN A 380 -26.69 -1.99 -17.87
C ASN A 380 -26.39 -3.12 -18.88
N PRO A 381 -26.34 -4.39 -18.47
CA PRO A 381 -26.04 -5.51 -19.36
C PRO A 381 -27.11 -5.72 -20.46
N ASP A 382 -28.34 -5.24 -20.26
CA ASP A 382 -29.44 -5.41 -21.22
C ASP A 382 -29.36 -4.45 -22.42
N ARG A 383 -28.50 -3.42 -22.35
CA ARG A 383 -28.19 -2.60 -23.52
C ARG A 383 -27.06 -3.28 -24.29
N SER A 384 -27.44 -4.08 -25.28
CA SER A 384 -26.49 -4.59 -26.28
C SER A 384 -25.62 -3.44 -26.75
N TRP A 385 -24.32 -3.57 -26.56
CA TRP A 385 -23.36 -2.56 -26.98
C TRP A 385 -23.47 -2.41 -28.50
N ASP A 386 -24.17 -1.38 -28.97
CA ASP A 386 -23.98 -0.91 -30.33
C ASP A 386 -22.64 -0.18 -30.39
N LEU A 387 -21.55 -0.97 -30.32
CA LEU A 387 -20.18 -0.49 -30.43
C LEU A 387 -19.96 0.17 -31.80
N SER A 388 -20.83 -0.05 -32.78
CA SER A 388 -20.69 0.53 -34.12
C SER A 388 -20.74 2.06 -34.13
N GLY A 389 -21.36 2.69 -33.12
CA GLY A 389 -21.38 4.14 -32.95
C GLY A 389 -20.11 4.75 -32.32
N LEU A 390 -19.24 3.93 -31.74
CA LEU A 390 -17.97 4.35 -31.10
C LEU A 390 -16.74 4.19 -32.01
N TYR A 391 -16.89 3.48 -33.13
CA TYR A 391 -15.86 3.29 -34.16
C TYR A 391 -16.02 4.25 -35.37
N ARG A 392 -16.83 5.32 -35.25
CA ARG A 392 -16.95 6.38 -36.26
C ARG A 392 -16.36 7.71 -35.83
#